data_AF-W7BEQ3-F1
#
_entry.id   AF-W7BEQ3-F1
#
_cell.length_a   1.000
_cell.length_b   1.000
_cell.length_c   1.000
_cell.angle_alpha   90.00
_cell.angle_beta   90.00
_cell.angle_gamma   90.00
#
_symmetry.space_group_name_H-M   'P 1'
#
loop_
_entity.id
_entity.type
_entity.pdbx_description
1 polymer ?
#
loop_
_entity_poly.entity_id
_entity_poly.type
_entity_poly.pdbx_seq_one_letter_code
_entity_poly.pdbx_strand_id
1 'polypeptide(L)'
;MKAPRRSIFYELFMLVLVILSLLTIPIHSPAVTVLNIVIWAVFAVDYFARLIRAENKIEYIKTHLFELIAILPVYSFFRLARVVSLIRILRLTAIGKRYIIPLYSFLRTNGFNRMVNTFVILVILIPIPLIFVEPSIKNYPDALWFSIVTTTTVGYGDIVPVTGLGRFLAVLLMLFGIGFIGMLTSTIRSFITNNHKRLNSSEKITKITKSIEQAGTLTESEIQMIQTFLHSKKKEENTP
;
A
#
# COMPACT_ATOMS: atom_id res chain seq x y z
N MET A 1 -3.75 -19.12 -14.08
CA MET A 1 -3.56 -19.46 -12.64
C MET A 1 -3.43 -18.18 -11.79
N LYS A 2 -3.95 -18.12 -10.54
CA LYS A 2 -3.82 -16.93 -9.64
C LYS A 2 -2.36 -16.76 -9.21
N ALA A 3 -1.75 -15.63 -9.55
CA ALA A 3 -0.39 -15.30 -9.10
C ALA A 3 -0.28 -15.39 -7.56
N PRO A 4 0.84 -15.90 -7.02
CA PRO A 4 1.02 -16.06 -5.58
C PRO A 4 0.84 -14.71 -4.89
N ARG A 5 0.02 -14.70 -3.83
CA ARG A 5 -0.33 -13.51 -3.04
C ARG A 5 0.93 -13.00 -2.35
N ARG A 6 1.62 -12.04 -2.97
CA ARG A 6 2.88 -11.47 -2.47
C ARG A 6 2.61 -10.68 -1.17
N SER A 7 3.61 -10.59 -0.31
CA SER A 7 3.49 -9.84 0.95
C SER A 7 3.39 -8.35 0.65
N ILE A 8 2.53 -7.63 1.38
CA ILE A 8 2.43 -6.15 1.29
C ILE A 8 3.79 -5.49 1.45
N PHE A 9 4.67 -6.07 2.28
CA PHE A 9 6.01 -5.56 2.51
C PHE A 9 6.83 -5.48 1.21
N TYR A 10 6.73 -6.50 0.35
CA TYR A 10 7.37 -6.52 -0.94
C TYR A 10 6.80 -5.44 -1.87
N GLU A 11 5.49 -5.21 -1.85
CA GLU A 11 4.85 -4.18 -2.68
C GLU A 11 5.23 -2.76 -2.21
N LEU A 12 5.28 -2.54 -0.90
CA LEU A 12 5.71 -1.28 -0.30
C LEU A 12 7.19 -1.00 -0.60
N PHE A 13 8.06 -2.01 -0.47
CA PHE A 13 9.48 -1.90 -0.80
C PHE A 13 9.68 -1.47 -2.26
N MET A 14 8.99 -2.12 -3.19
CA MET A 14 9.07 -1.77 -4.61
C MET A 14 8.55 -0.35 -4.87
N LEU A 15 7.49 0.09 -4.17
CA LEU A 15 6.96 1.45 -4.27
C LEU A 15 7.95 2.50 -3.76
N VAL A 16 8.64 2.24 -2.64
CA VAL A 16 9.70 3.11 -2.13
C VAL A 16 10.83 3.25 -3.14
N LEU A 17 11.26 2.15 -3.78
CA LEU A 17 12.28 2.19 -4.83
C LEU A 17 11.83 3.01 -6.05
N VAL A 18 10.54 2.94 -6.42
CA VAL A 18 9.97 3.79 -7.48
C VAL A 18 10.07 5.26 -7.08
N ILE A 19 9.60 5.64 -5.89
CA ILE A 19 9.65 7.03 -5.41
C ILE A 19 11.10 7.53 -5.36
N LEU A 20 12.02 6.74 -4.82
CA LEU A 20 13.44 7.07 -4.74
C LEU A 20 14.05 7.28 -6.13
N SER A 21 13.66 6.47 -7.12
CA SER A 21 14.08 6.66 -8.52
C SER A 21 13.56 7.95 -9.15
N LEU A 22 12.44 8.48 -8.68
CA LEU A 22 11.86 9.74 -9.17
C LEU A 22 12.49 10.96 -8.51
N LEU A 23 12.71 10.89 -7.19
CA LEU A 23 13.34 11.98 -6.43
C LEU A 23 14.79 12.24 -6.86
N THR A 24 15.46 11.24 -7.40
CA THR A 24 16.84 11.33 -7.87
C THR A 24 16.99 11.86 -9.29
N ILE A 25 15.89 12.09 -10.02
CA ILE A 25 15.90 12.60 -11.41
C ILE A 25 16.67 13.92 -11.58
N PRO A 26 16.50 14.97 -10.74
CA PRO A 26 17.20 16.23 -10.94
C PRO A 26 18.67 16.17 -10.50
N ILE A 27 19.09 15.13 -9.77
CA ILE A 27 20.40 15.06 -9.12
C ILE A 27 21.40 14.35 -10.02
N HIS A 28 22.40 15.08 -10.50
CA HIS A 28 23.44 14.55 -11.37
C HIS A 28 24.72 14.33 -10.54
N SER A 29 24.82 13.18 -9.87
CA SER A 29 26.02 12.80 -9.11
C SER A 29 26.41 11.34 -9.35
N PRO A 30 27.70 10.97 -9.27
CA PRO A 30 28.14 9.59 -9.45
C PRO A 30 27.46 8.61 -8.50
N ALA A 31 27.22 9.02 -7.25
CA ALA A 31 26.50 8.23 -6.26
C ALA A 31 25.05 7.95 -6.68
N VAL A 32 24.36 8.95 -7.23
CA VAL A 32 22.99 8.80 -7.75
C VAL A 32 22.95 7.92 -9.00
N THR A 33 23.98 7.96 -9.84
CA THR A 33 24.11 7.05 -10.98
C THR A 33 24.22 5.59 -10.51
N VAL A 34 25.08 5.30 -9.53
CA VAL A 34 25.22 3.95 -8.96
C VAL A 34 23.90 3.50 -8.32
N LEU A 35 23.25 4.36 -7.54
CA LEU A 35 21.94 4.05 -6.94
C LEU A 35 20.88 3.72 -8.00
N ASN A 36 20.82 4.48 -9.10
CA ASN A 36 19.90 4.22 -10.19
C ASN A 36 20.18 2.89 -10.90
N ILE A 37 21.45 2.49 -11.04
CA ILE A 37 21.83 1.18 -11.59
C ILE A 37 21.37 0.06 -10.66
N VAL A 38 21.54 0.22 -9.33
CA VAL A 38 21.07 -0.76 -8.34
C VAL A 38 19.55 -0.90 -8.39
N ILE A 39 18.82 0.21 -8.37
CA ILE A 39 17.36 0.22 -8.46
C ILE A 39 16.89 -0.44 -9.78
N TRP A 40 17.55 -0.11 -10.88
CA TRP A 40 17.29 -0.73 -12.19
C TRP A 40 17.50 -2.24 -12.16
N ALA A 41 18.60 -2.72 -11.57
CA ALA A 41 18.89 -4.14 -11.45
C ALA A 41 17.81 -4.87 -10.65
N VAL A 42 17.32 -4.28 -9.56
CA VAL A 42 16.20 -4.83 -8.77
C VAL A 42 14.93 -4.97 -9.62
N PHE A 43 14.56 -3.95 -10.40
CA PHE A 43 13.40 -4.03 -11.29
C PHE A 43 13.58 -5.06 -12.42
N ALA A 44 14.78 -5.16 -12.98
CA ALA A 44 15.10 -6.12 -14.02
C ALA A 44 14.96 -7.55 -13.50
N VAL A 45 15.61 -7.87 -12.38
CA VAL A 45 15.53 -9.19 -11.72
C VAL A 45 14.08 -9.54 -11.42
N ASP A 46 13.30 -8.59 -10.91
CA ASP A 46 11.90 -8.82 -10.59
C ASP A 46 11.04 -9.11 -11.83
N TYR A 47 11.24 -8.37 -12.93
CA TYR A 47 10.55 -8.63 -14.19
C TYR A 47 10.91 -10.01 -14.77
N PHE A 48 12.20 -10.36 -14.80
CA PHE A 48 12.64 -11.65 -15.32
C PHE A 48 12.19 -12.82 -14.44
N ALA A 49 12.25 -12.68 -13.11
CA ALA A 49 11.71 -13.67 -12.19
C ALA A 49 10.22 -13.93 -12.42
N ARG A 50 9.46 -12.90 -12.82
CA ARG A 50 8.05 -13.03 -13.20
C ARG A 50 7.86 -13.68 -14.57
N LEU A 51 8.67 -13.30 -15.56
CA LEU A 51 8.63 -13.88 -16.89
C LEU A 51 8.90 -15.40 -16.85
N ILE A 52 9.85 -15.83 -16.01
CA ILE A 52 10.18 -17.26 -15.84
C ILE A 52 9.02 -18.02 -15.17
N ARG A 53 8.29 -17.39 -14.25
CA ARG A 53 7.14 -17.99 -13.54
C ARG A 53 5.83 -17.92 -14.31
N ALA A 54 5.77 -17.20 -15.43
CA ALA A 54 4.55 -17.08 -16.23
C ALA A 54 4.33 -18.36 -17.05
N GLU A 55 3.10 -18.90 -17.01
CA GLU A 55 2.71 -20.10 -17.77
C GLU A 55 2.90 -19.88 -19.28
N ASN A 56 2.58 -18.67 -19.77
CA ASN A 56 2.76 -18.26 -21.16
C ASN A 56 3.65 -17.01 -21.25
N LYS A 57 4.92 -17.21 -21.60
CA LYS A 57 5.94 -16.16 -21.65
C LYS A 57 5.62 -15.08 -22.69
N ILE A 58 5.08 -15.48 -23.85
CA ILE A 58 4.78 -14.56 -24.95
C ILE A 58 3.60 -13.67 -24.59
N GLU A 59 2.56 -14.26 -24.00
CA GLU A 59 1.39 -13.51 -23.52
C GLU A 59 1.78 -12.53 -22.39
N TYR A 60 2.67 -12.96 -21.49
CA TYR A 60 3.21 -12.10 -20.43
C TYR A 60 3.97 -10.89 -21.01
N ILE A 61 4.85 -11.11 -22.00
CA ILE A 61 5.58 -10.01 -22.65
C ILE A 61 4.62 -9.04 -23.33
N LYS A 62 3.59 -9.53 -24.04
CA LYS A 62 2.60 -8.68 -24.72
C LYS A 62 1.78 -7.83 -23.76
N THR A 63 1.36 -8.41 -22.64
CA THR A 63 0.58 -7.69 -21.61
C THR A 63 1.43 -6.73 -20.77
N HIS A 64 2.73 -7.02 -20.59
CA HIS A 64 3.67 -6.23 -19.80
C HIS A 64 4.74 -5.52 -20.65
N LEU A 65 4.40 -5.15 -21.90
CA LEU A 65 5.36 -4.53 -22.83
C LEU A 65 5.95 -3.23 -22.28
N PHE A 66 5.16 -2.43 -21.56
CA PHE A 66 5.62 -1.19 -20.92
C PHE A 66 6.66 -1.45 -19.80
N GLU A 67 6.55 -2.55 -19.06
CA GLU A 67 7.55 -2.92 -18.04
C GLU A 67 8.88 -3.31 -18.69
N LEU A 68 8.82 -4.02 -19.84
CA LEU A 68 10.01 -4.40 -20.60
C LEU A 68 10.74 -3.18 -21.18
N ILE A 69 9.99 -2.26 -21.80
CA ILE A 69 10.53 -1.00 -22.35
C ILE A 69 11.15 -0.15 -21.24
N ALA A 70 10.54 -0.15 -20.05
CA ALA A 70 11.07 0.57 -18.89
C ALA A 70 12.42 0.03 -18.38
N ILE A 71 12.72 -1.26 -18.60
CA ILE A 71 13.98 -1.90 -18.17
C ILE A 71 15.08 -1.73 -19.22
N LEU A 72 14.79 -1.33 -20.45
CA LEU A 72 15.87 -1.11 -21.43
C LEU A 72 16.68 0.15 -21.06
N PRO A 73 18.01 0.05 -20.85
CA PRO A 73 18.86 1.20 -20.57
C PRO A 73 19.10 1.96 -21.88
N VAL A 74 18.21 2.90 -22.21
CA VAL A 74 18.27 3.71 -23.45
C VAL A 74 19.39 4.78 -23.43
N TYR A 75 20.42 4.60 -22.59
CA TYR A 75 21.25 5.72 -22.11
C TYR A 75 22.29 6.26 -23.09
N SER A 76 22.49 5.70 -24.29
CA SER A 76 23.70 6.08 -25.04
C SER A 76 23.56 6.39 -26.53
N PHE A 77 22.41 6.20 -27.19
CA PHE A 77 22.41 6.24 -28.67
C PHE A 77 21.70 7.40 -29.36
N PHE A 78 20.88 8.22 -28.69
CA PHE A 78 20.17 9.31 -29.38
C PHE A 78 20.18 10.62 -28.59
N ARG A 79 20.78 11.66 -29.17
CA ARG A 79 20.74 13.07 -28.70
C ARG A 79 19.29 13.62 -28.59
N LEU A 80 18.30 12.89 -29.11
CA LEU A 80 16.84 13.06 -28.92
C LEU A 80 16.32 12.56 -27.55
N ALA A 81 17.20 12.15 -26.63
CA ALA A 81 16.89 11.57 -25.32
C ALA A 81 15.97 12.39 -24.39
N ARG A 82 15.66 13.66 -24.71
CA ARG A 82 14.69 14.47 -23.95
C ARG A 82 13.27 13.89 -24.05
N VAL A 83 12.91 13.25 -25.17
CA VAL A 83 11.62 12.57 -25.36
C VAL A 83 11.58 11.22 -24.62
N VAL A 84 12.73 10.57 -24.42
CA VAL A 84 12.83 9.30 -23.67
C VAL A 84 12.54 9.49 -22.17
N SER A 85 12.70 10.70 -21.64
CA SER A 85 12.22 11.06 -20.30
C SER A 85 10.71 10.81 -20.13
N LEU A 86 9.91 10.93 -21.19
CA LEU A 86 8.47 10.63 -21.16
C LEU A 86 8.19 9.12 -21.12
N ILE A 87 9.07 8.29 -21.68
CA ILE A 87 8.98 6.82 -21.54
C ILE A 87 9.19 6.40 -20.08
N ARG A 88 9.94 7.17 -19.27
CA ARG A 88 10.03 6.93 -17.83
C ARG A 88 8.73 7.23 -17.09
N ILE A 89 7.93 8.20 -17.56
CA ILE A 89 6.58 8.45 -17.01
C ILE A 89 5.63 7.28 -17.30
N LEU A 90 5.83 6.52 -18.39
CA LEU A 90 5.09 5.27 -18.64
C LEU A 90 5.35 4.19 -17.57
N ARG A 91 6.45 4.27 -16.80
CA ARG A 91 6.62 3.45 -15.60
C ARG A 91 5.50 3.72 -14.60
N LEU A 92 5.14 4.98 -14.38
CA LEU A 92 4.13 5.37 -13.39
C LEU A 92 2.75 4.76 -13.70
N THR A 93 2.37 4.63 -14.96
CA THR A 93 1.06 4.10 -15.34
C THR A 93 1.03 2.57 -15.34
N ALA A 94 2.09 1.91 -15.80
CA ALA A 94 2.19 0.44 -15.84
C ALA A 94 2.46 -0.18 -14.46
N ILE A 95 3.38 0.41 -13.70
CA ILE A 95 3.81 -0.05 -12.38
C ILE A 95 2.84 0.51 -11.33
N GLY A 96 2.44 1.78 -11.41
CA GLY A 96 1.53 2.41 -10.46
C GLY A 96 0.22 1.63 -10.29
N LYS A 97 -0.48 1.23 -11.37
CA LYS A 97 -1.68 0.38 -11.23
C LYS A 97 -1.40 -0.89 -10.42
N ARG A 98 -0.25 -1.55 -10.61
CA ARG A 98 0.08 -2.83 -9.99
C ARG A 98 0.46 -2.73 -8.50
N TYR A 99 1.13 -1.66 -8.08
CA TYR A 99 1.56 -1.45 -6.69
C TYR A 99 0.59 -0.55 -5.88
N ILE A 100 -0.25 0.24 -6.55
CA ILE A 100 -1.29 1.10 -5.92
C ILE A 100 -2.58 0.32 -5.66
N ILE A 101 -2.94 -0.69 -6.48
CA ILE A 101 -4.15 -1.52 -6.27
C ILE A 101 -4.15 -2.24 -4.90
N PRO A 102 -3.05 -2.88 -4.46
CA PRO A 102 -2.98 -3.47 -3.12
C PRO A 102 -3.08 -2.45 -2.00
N LEU A 103 -2.47 -1.26 -2.17
CA LEU A 103 -2.57 -0.14 -1.25
C LEU A 103 -4.02 0.36 -1.12
N TYR A 104 -4.76 0.45 -2.23
CA TYR A 104 -6.19 0.76 -2.22
C TYR A 104 -7.02 -0.33 -1.52
N SER A 105 -6.66 -1.61 -1.67
CA SER A 105 -7.33 -2.71 -0.97
C SER A 105 -7.04 -2.71 0.54
N PHE A 106 -5.83 -2.28 0.94
CA PHE A 106 -5.43 -2.05 2.32
C PHE A 106 -6.15 -0.82 2.91
N LEU A 107 -6.26 0.27 2.14
CA LEU A 107 -7.03 1.47 2.50
C LEU A 107 -8.53 1.17 2.69
N ARG A 108 -9.07 0.19 1.96
CA ARG A 108 -10.48 -0.24 2.07
C ARG A 108 -10.79 -1.15 3.27
N THR A 109 -9.81 -1.46 4.11
CA THR A 109 -10.00 -2.26 5.32
C THR A 109 -10.59 -1.38 6.44
N ASN A 110 -11.74 -1.77 6.99
CA ASN A 110 -12.28 -1.29 8.28
C ASN A 110 -12.30 0.24 8.52
N GLY A 111 -12.72 1.03 7.53
CA GLY A 111 -12.91 2.48 7.72
C GLY A 111 -11.62 3.31 7.77
N PHE A 112 -10.44 2.71 7.55
CA PHE A 112 -9.16 3.41 7.49
C PHE A 112 -9.18 4.51 6.41
N ASN A 113 -9.82 4.26 5.26
CA ASN A 113 -10.01 5.29 4.23
C ASN A 113 -10.75 6.54 4.73
N ARG A 114 -11.77 6.38 5.60
CA ARG A 114 -12.48 7.54 6.17
C ARG A 114 -11.56 8.34 7.07
N MET A 115 -10.74 7.66 7.88
CA MET A 115 -9.85 8.35 8.79
C MET A 115 -8.66 9.02 8.09
N VAL A 116 -8.10 8.39 7.04
CA VAL A 116 -7.11 9.01 6.15
C VAL A 116 -7.70 10.26 5.49
N ASN A 117 -8.93 10.18 4.99
CA ASN A 117 -9.60 11.32 4.38
C ASN A 117 -9.80 12.47 5.40
N THR A 118 -10.31 12.17 6.59
CA THR A 118 -10.46 13.16 7.67
C THR A 118 -9.11 13.76 8.07
N PHE A 119 -8.06 12.94 8.17
CA PHE A 119 -6.71 13.38 8.51
C PHE A 119 -6.16 14.38 7.49
N VAL A 120 -6.24 14.04 6.19
CA VAL A 120 -5.80 14.93 5.10
C VAL A 120 -6.60 16.23 5.10
N ILE A 121 -7.93 16.15 5.27
CA ILE A 121 -8.79 17.33 5.35
C ILE A 121 -8.36 18.24 6.51
N LEU A 122 -8.10 17.71 7.69
CA LEU A 122 -7.69 18.51 8.85
C LEU A 122 -6.32 19.16 8.67
N VAL A 123 -5.34 18.42 8.15
CA VAL A 123 -3.99 18.95 7.89
C VAL A 123 -4.01 20.06 6.84
N ILE A 124 -4.96 20.05 5.91
CA ILE A 124 -5.10 21.10 4.88
C ILE A 124 -5.95 22.28 5.35
N LEU A 125 -7.01 22.03 6.15
CA LEU A 125 -7.95 23.06 6.59
C LEU A 125 -7.51 23.83 7.83
N ILE A 126 -6.95 23.16 8.85
CA ILE A 126 -6.51 23.82 10.10
C ILE A 126 -5.43 24.90 9.90
N PRO A 127 -4.49 24.78 8.93
CA PRO A 127 -3.59 25.88 8.57
C PRO A 127 -4.27 27.20 8.23
N ILE A 128 -5.47 27.18 7.64
CA ILE A 128 -6.16 28.38 7.16
C ILE A 128 -6.46 29.36 8.31
N PRO A 129 -7.21 28.97 9.36
CA PRO A 129 -7.43 29.86 10.50
C PRO A 129 -6.14 30.19 11.23
N LEU A 130 -5.16 29.28 11.31
CA LEU A 130 -3.89 29.50 12.01
C LEU A 130 -3.14 30.75 11.51
N ILE A 131 -3.18 31.05 10.22
CA ILE A 131 -2.55 32.25 9.64
C ILE A 131 -3.16 33.55 10.20
N PHE A 132 -4.46 33.54 10.51
CA PHE A 132 -5.16 34.73 11.00
C PHE A 132 -5.10 34.89 12.51
N VAL A 133 -4.99 33.79 13.26
CA VAL A 133 -4.91 33.83 14.73
C VAL A 133 -3.48 33.84 15.26
N GLU A 134 -2.48 33.34 14.54
CA GLU A 134 -1.11 33.23 15.06
C GLU A 134 -0.13 34.24 14.43
N PRO A 135 0.46 35.15 15.24
CA PRO A 135 1.44 36.11 14.74
C PRO A 135 2.75 35.47 14.24
N SER A 136 3.07 34.27 14.73
CA SER A 136 4.27 33.51 14.34
C SER A 136 4.14 32.87 12.95
N ILE A 137 2.91 32.77 12.41
CA ILE A 137 2.60 32.10 11.15
C ILE A 137 2.33 33.16 10.08
N LYS A 138 3.30 33.37 9.18
CA LYS A 138 3.23 34.49 8.21
C LYS A 138 2.49 34.16 6.93
N ASN A 139 2.44 32.88 6.56
CA ASN A 139 1.85 32.43 5.30
C ASN A 139 1.32 30.99 5.43
N TYR A 140 0.56 30.54 4.42
CA TYR A 140 -0.01 29.19 4.41
C TYR A 140 1.03 28.07 4.41
N PRO A 141 2.14 28.14 3.64
CA PRO A 141 3.22 27.16 3.74
C PRO A 141 3.75 26.95 5.16
N ASP A 142 3.95 28.02 5.93
CA ASP A 142 4.42 27.97 7.33
C ASP A 142 3.37 27.28 8.22
N ALA A 143 2.08 27.60 8.03
CA ALA A 143 0.97 27.00 8.75
C ALA A 143 0.79 25.50 8.45
N LEU A 144 0.99 25.13 7.18
CA LEU A 144 0.95 23.75 6.71
C LEU A 144 2.15 22.96 7.24
N TRP A 145 3.34 23.55 7.22
CA TRP A 145 4.54 22.99 7.83
C TRP A 145 4.32 22.68 9.30
N PHE A 146 3.84 23.66 10.08
CA PHE A 146 3.49 23.46 11.48
C PHE A 146 2.50 22.30 11.68
N SER A 147 1.44 22.25 10.85
CA SER A 147 0.42 21.21 10.95
C SER A 147 0.97 19.82 10.65
N ILE A 148 1.81 19.69 9.61
CA ILE A 148 2.48 18.42 9.29
C ILE A 148 3.39 17.98 10.44
N VAL A 149 4.27 18.86 10.91
CA VAL A 149 5.25 18.57 11.97
C VAL A 149 4.55 18.18 13.29
N THR A 150 3.45 18.85 13.61
CA THR A 150 2.65 18.58 14.83
C THR A 150 1.89 17.27 14.72
N THR A 151 1.16 17.06 13.62
CA THR A 151 0.32 15.86 13.46
C THR A 151 1.14 14.59 13.24
N THR A 152 2.34 14.71 12.66
CA THR A 152 3.30 13.58 12.54
C THR A 152 4.09 13.32 13.81
N THR A 153 3.85 14.09 14.89
CA THR A 153 4.55 13.99 16.18
C THR A 153 6.07 14.26 16.11
N VAL A 154 6.54 14.94 15.06
CA VAL A 154 7.95 15.32 14.91
C VAL A 154 8.30 16.47 15.84
N GLY A 155 7.48 17.52 15.85
CA GLY A 155 7.57 18.61 16.82
C GLY A 155 8.92 19.35 16.88
N TYR A 156 9.42 19.88 15.76
CA TYR A 156 10.68 20.65 15.74
C TYR A 156 10.66 21.88 16.68
N GLY A 157 9.49 22.49 16.90
CA GLY A 157 9.33 23.63 17.79
C GLY A 157 9.81 24.96 17.21
N ASP A 158 10.09 25.00 15.91
CA ASP A 158 10.46 26.19 15.14
C ASP A 158 9.29 27.16 14.96
N ILE A 159 8.07 26.63 14.81
CA ILE A 159 6.83 27.39 14.79
C ILE A 159 5.92 26.85 15.89
N VAL A 160 5.47 27.72 16.78
CA VAL A 160 4.58 27.36 17.89
C VAL A 160 3.41 28.36 18.02
N PRO A 161 2.17 27.88 18.16
CA PRO A 161 1.02 28.73 18.45
C PRO A 161 1.10 29.31 19.87
N VAL A 162 0.92 30.62 19.97
CA VAL A 162 0.94 31.37 21.23
C VAL A 162 -0.44 31.81 21.66
N THR A 163 -1.41 31.91 20.75
CA THR A 163 -2.78 32.33 21.08
C THR A 163 -3.62 31.18 21.61
N GLY A 164 -4.67 31.51 22.38
CA GLY A 164 -5.58 30.51 22.92
C GLY A 164 -6.26 29.66 21.83
N LEU A 165 -6.69 30.31 20.73
CA LEU A 165 -7.31 29.62 19.60
C LEU A 165 -6.32 28.76 18.83
N GLY A 166 -5.10 29.25 18.56
CA GLY A 166 -4.11 28.43 17.86
C GLY A 166 -3.61 27.26 18.69
N ARG A 167 -3.51 27.40 20.03
CA ARG A 167 -3.24 26.27 20.93
C ARG A 167 -4.35 25.23 20.92
N PHE A 168 -5.61 25.67 20.91
CA PHE A 168 -6.75 24.75 20.78
C PHE A 168 -6.70 23.96 19.46
N LEU A 169 -6.43 24.64 18.33
CA LEU A 169 -6.26 23.99 17.03
C LEU A 169 -5.05 23.02 17.01
N ALA A 170 -3.95 23.37 17.67
CA ALA A 170 -2.80 22.49 17.82
C ALA A 170 -3.14 21.22 18.60
N VAL A 171 -3.91 21.34 19.69
CA VAL A 171 -4.37 20.17 20.46
C VAL A 171 -5.22 19.24 19.60
N LEU A 172 -6.12 19.78 18.76
CA LEU A 172 -6.88 18.98 17.82
C LEU A 172 -5.98 18.22 16.84
N LEU A 173 -4.97 18.90 16.26
CA LEU A 173 -3.98 18.28 15.37
C LEU A 173 -3.18 17.16 16.06
N MET A 174 -2.80 17.34 17.33
CA MET A 174 -2.09 16.34 18.11
C MET A 174 -2.95 15.10 18.38
N LEU A 175 -4.20 15.28 18.81
CA LEU A 175 -5.14 14.18 19.06
C LEU A 175 -5.38 13.35 17.79
N PHE A 176 -5.54 14.02 16.65
CA PHE A 176 -5.68 13.35 15.36
C PHE A 176 -4.40 12.63 14.93
N GLY A 177 -3.22 13.20 15.19
CA GLY A 177 -1.93 12.57 14.92
C GLY A 177 -1.77 11.23 15.64
N ILE A 178 -2.00 11.23 16.96
CA ILE A 178 -1.91 10.02 17.79
C ILE A 178 -2.98 9.00 17.38
N GLY A 179 -4.22 9.45 17.16
CA GLY A 179 -5.30 8.60 16.69
C GLY A 179 -4.96 7.92 15.35
N PHE A 180 -4.35 8.65 14.42
CA PHE A 180 -3.90 8.16 13.12
C PHE A 180 -2.89 7.02 13.23
N ILE A 181 -1.86 7.18 14.06
CA ILE A 181 -0.85 6.13 14.30
C ILE A 181 -1.50 4.89 14.94
N GLY A 182 -2.41 5.08 15.89
CA GLY A 182 -3.15 3.98 16.53
C GLY A 182 -4.01 3.19 15.54
N MET A 183 -4.75 3.88 14.67
CA MET A 183 -5.56 3.21 13.66
C MET A 183 -4.71 2.53 12.59
N LEU A 184 -3.61 3.15 12.16
CA LEU A 184 -2.67 2.54 11.22
C LEU A 184 -2.18 1.19 11.76
N THR A 185 -1.77 1.16 13.03
CA THR A 185 -1.33 -0.06 13.72
C THR A 185 -2.44 -1.12 13.76
N SER A 186 -3.67 -0.72 14.10
CA SER A 186 -4.83 -1.61 14.12
C SER A 186 -5.16 -2.20 12.75
N THR A 187 -5.10 -1.37 11.70
CA THR A 187 -5.34 -1.80 10.32
C THR A 187 -4.28 -2.79 9.85
N ILE A 188 -3.00 -2.56 10.16
CA ILE A 188 -1.92 -3.50 9.84
C ILE A 188 -2.19 -4.86 10.53
N ARG A 189 -2.51 -4.84 11.82
CA ARG A 189 -2.85 -6.06 12.58
C ARG A 189 -4.04 -6.80 11.99
N SER A 190 -5.11 -6.07 11.64
CA SER A 190 -6.32 -6.64 11.07
C SER A 190 -6.03 -7.26 9.69
N PHE A 191 -5.24 -6.58 8.87
CA PHE A 191 -4.85 -7.08 7.56
C PHE A 191 -4.10 -8.40 7.67
N ILE A 192 -3.10 -8.48 8.55
CA ILE A 192 -2.31 -9.70 8.77
C ILE A 192 -3.23 -10.83 9.27
N THR A 193 -4.04 -10.56 10.29
CA THR A 193 -4.94 -11.56 10.89
C THR A 193 -5.96 -12.10 9.90
N ASN A 194 -6.59 -11.22 9.11
CA ASN A 194 -7.56 -11.62 8.09
C ASN A 194 -6.92 -12.43 6.97
N ASN A 195 -5.66 -12.16 6.65
CA ASN A 195 -4.92 -12.95 5.67
C ASN A 195 -4.69 -14.38 6.17
N HIS A 196 -4.26 -14.54 7.43
CA HIS A 196 -4.07 -15.86 8.04
C HIS A 196 -5.38 -16.65 8.15
N LYS A 197 -6.48 -16.01 8.59
CA LYS A 197 -7.80 -16.67 8.65
C LYS A 197 -8.23 -17.19 7.29
N ARG A 198 -8.08 -16.40 6.23
CA ARG A 198 -8.44 -16.81 4.86
C ARG A 198 -7.63 -18.00 4.35
N LEU A 199 -6.32 -18.03 4.63
CA LEU A 199 -5.46 -19.15 4.22
C LEU A 199 -5.85 -20.45 4.94
N ASN A 200 -6.03 -20.38 6.27
CA ASN A 200 -6.42 -21.54 7.07
C ASN A 200 -7.82 -22.07 6.70
N SER A 201 -8.78 -21.19 6.40
CA SER A 201 -10.11 -21.60 5.94
C SER A 201 -10.06 -22.29 4.58
N SER A 202 -9.25 -21.79 3.64
CA SER A 202 -9.07 -22.43 2.33
C SER A 202 -8.45 -23.82 2.47
N GLU A 203 -7.43 -23.97 3.32
CA GLU A 203 -6.75 -25.23 3.55
C GLU A 203 -7.65 -26.27 4.25
N LYS A 204 -8.48 -25.83 5.19
CA LYS A 204 -9.52 -26.67 5.82
C LYS A 204 -10.55 -27.15 4.79
N ILE A 205 -11.04 -26.26 3.92
CA ILE A 205 -12.00 -26.62 2.86
C ILE A 205 -11.37 -27.64 1.91
N THR A 206 -10.14 -27.42 1.45
CA THR A 206 -9.46 -28.36 0.55
C THR A 206 -9.24 -29.73 1.21
N LYS A 207 -8.89 -29.79 2.50
CA LYS A 207 -8.80 -31.06 3.24
C LYS A 207 -10.14 -31.78 3.30
N ILE A 208 -11.23 -31.08 3.63
CA ILE A 208 -12.58 -31.66 3.69
C ILE A 208 -12.99 -32.21 2.32
N THR A 209 -12.82 -31.43 1.25
CA THR A 209 -13.15 -31.88 -0.12
C THR A 209 -12.37 -33.14 -0.50
N LYS A 210 -11.07 -33.18 -0.19
CA LYS A 210 -10.23 -34.36 -0.47
C LYS A 210 -10.63 -35.58 0.35
N SER A 211 -11.03 -35.39 1.62
CA SER A 211 -11.55 -36.47 2.46
C SER A 211 -12.89 -37.01 1.96
N ILE A 212 -13.76 -36.17 1.40
CA ILE A 212 -15.03 -36.58 0.78
C ILE A 212 -14.77 -37.35 -0.52
N GLU A 213 -13.85 -36.88 -1.37
CA GLU A 213 -13.47 -37.59 -2.60
C GLU A 213 -12.86 -38.98 -2.33
N GLN A 214 -12.09 -39.12 -1.23
CA GLN A 214 -11.52 -40.41 -0.83
C GLN A 214 -12.53 -41.35 -0.16
N ALA A 215 -13.63 -40.84 0.39
CA ALA A 215 -14.63 -41.65 1.07
C ALA A 215 -15.52 -42.48 0.12
N GLY A 216 -15.43 -42.26 -1.20
CA GLY A 216 -16.28 -42.96 -2.18
C GLY A 216 -17.73 -42.46 -2.15
N THR A 217 -18.68 -43.29 -2.58
CA THR A 217 -20.12 -42.95 -2.53
C THR A 217 -20.63 -43.04 -1.10
N LEU A 218 -20.84 -41.89 -0.46
CA LEU A 218 -21.48 -41.78 0.84
C LEU A 218 -22.92 -42.33 0.76
N THR A 219 -23.30 -43.13 1.76
CA THR A 219 -24.67 -43.62 1.92
C THR A 219 -25.60 -42.52 2.46
N GLU A 220 -26.91 -42.62 2.18
CA GLU A 220 -27.93 -41.68 2.66
C GLU A 220 -27.88 -41.47 4.19
N SER A 221 -27.58 -42.51 4.95
CA SER A 221 -27.43 -42.45 6.41
C SER A 221 -26.20 -41.63 6.86
N GLU A 222 -25.07 -41.75 6.16
CA GLU A 222 -23.87 -40.96 6.42
C GLU A 222 -24.09 -39.48 6.10
N ILE A 223 -24.79 -39.19 5.00
CA ILE A 223 -25.17 -37.82 4.62
C ILE A 223 -26.06 -37.19 5.70
N GLN A 224 -27.06 -37.92 6.20
CA GLN A 224 -27.92 -37.45 7.30
C GLN A 224 -27.13 -37.20 8.60
N MET A 225 -26.17 -38.06 8.92
CA MET A 225 -25.32 -37.88 10.11
C MET A 225 -24.46 -36.61 10.00
N ILE A 226 -23.86 -36.36 8.83
CA ILE A 226 -23.10 -35.13 8.56
C ILE A 226 -23.99 -33.89 8.63
N GLN A 227 -25.18 -33.92 8.01
CA GLN A 227 -26.14 -32.82 8.09
C GLN A 227 -26.52 -32.50 9.53
N THR A 228 -26.80 -33.53 10.34
CA THR A 228 -27.15 -33.37 11.76
C THR A 228 -26.00 -32.76 12.57
N PHE A 229 -24.77 -33.20 12.33
CA PHE A 229 -23.58 -32.64 12.96
C PHE A 229 -23.32 -31.18 12.57
N LEU A 230 -23.48 -30.82 11.30
CA LEU A 230 -23.35 -29.43 10.86
C LEU A 230 -24.43 -28.55 11.47
N HIS A 231 -25.65 -29.07 11.62
CA HIS A 231 -26.75 -28.34 12.23
C HIS A 231 -26.53 -28.11 13.73
N SER A 232 -25.92 -29.06 14.45
CA SER A 232 -25.56 -28.88 15.87
C SER A 232 -24.43 -27.86 16.05
N LYS A 233 -23.39 -27.92 15.22
CA LYS A 233 -22.28 -26.94 15.22
C LYS A 233 -22.73 -25.51 14.93
N LYS A 234 -23.63 -25.33 13.95
CA LYS A 234 -24.23 -24.03 13.63
C LYS A 234 -25.08 -23.47 14.78
N LYS A 235 -25.64 -24.35 15.61
CA LYS A 235 -26.42 -23.96 16.80
C LYS A 235 -25.49 -23.50 17.92
N GLU A 236 -24.37 -24.17 18.16
CA GLU A 236 -23.34 -23.75 19.11
C GLU A 236 -22.77 -22.36 18.80
N GLU A 237 -22.42 -22.07 17.53
CA GLU A 237 -21.84 -20.78 17.10
C GLU A 237 -22.81 -19.58 17.18
N ASN A 238 -24.12 -19.81 17.27
CA ASN A 238 -25.15 -18.76 17.33
C ASN A 238 -25.76 -18.58 18.73
N THR A 239 -25.22 -19.26 19.74
CA THR A 239 -25.60 -19.03 21.14
C THR A 239 -24.80 -17.84 21.67
N PRO A 240 -25.44 -16.80 22.23
CA PRO A 240 -24.76 -15.57 22.63
C PRO A 240 -23.71 -15.76 23.74
#